data_AF-A0A4R3USU2-F1
#
_entry.id   AF-A0A4R3USU2-F1
#
_cell.length_a   1.000
_cell.length_b   1.000
_cell.length_c   1.000
_cell.angle_alpha   90.00
_cell.angle_beta   90.00
_cell.angle_gamma   90.00
#
_symmetry.space_group_name_H-M   'P 1'
#
loop_
_entity.id
_entity.type
_entity.pdbx_description
1 polymer ?
#
loop_
_entity_poly.entity_id
_entity_poly.type
_entity_poly.pdbx_seq_one_letter_code
_entity_poly.pdbx_strand_id
1 'polypeptide(L)'
;MDGIWIRMAELAVGILGTVVAAFMGAKFAFGLERRRDQELQRDRDADGLQSAIFVLCRQLTLAARMQAEVLDPFREDRNRDICVPPVSGRHLVDVRVDFEWISHMLRDHEESAALAFLIVMVDDGIESLHDAVETRRKFHDLRIRPRLEEAGVTDFTEERAQQVRFLCGAADSEMLQGYTDQLYAICDRVVAQAERALAEAQRVSAQAFPGYAFKFVLPEWAHHQPDTGIAARL
;
A
#
# COMPACT_ATOMS: atom_id res chain seq x y z
N MET A 1 -8.74 71.22 42.89
CA MET A 1 -8.11 69.88 42.92
C MET A 1 -8.93 68.84 42.16
N ASP A 2 -10.24 69.05 41.97
CA ASP A 2 -11.14 68.05 41.37
C ASP A 2 -10.89 67.75 39.89
N GLY A 3 -10.36 68.71 39.11
CA GLY A 3 -10.09 68.51 37.68
C GLY A 3 -8.98 67.51 37.35
N ILE A 4 -8.06 67.23 38.29
CA ILE A 4 -6.96 66.26 38.08
C ILE A 4 -7.49 64.82 38.14
N TRP A 5 -8.43 64.54 39.04
CA TRP A 5 -9.03 63.22 39.20
C TRP A 5 -9.91 62.83 38.01
N ILE A 6 -10.66 63.78 37.45
CA ILE A 6 -11.48 63.54 36.25
C ILE A 6 -10.60 63.16 35.06
N ARG A 7 -9.52 63.92 34.81
CA ARG A 7 -8.59 63.60 33.71
C ARG A 7 -7.86 62.27 33.91
N MET A 8 -7.48 61.94 35.15
CA MET A 8 -6.89 60.63 35.48
C MET A 8 -7.87 59.48 35.21
N ALA A 9 -9.15 59.65 35.56
CA ALA A 9 -10.18 58.64 35.32
C ALA A 9 -10.44 58.43 33.81
N GLU A 10 -10.54 59.51 33.03
CA GLU A 10 -10.69 59.43 31.57
C GLU A 10 -9.50 58.71 30.91
N LEU A 11 -8.28 59.02 31.36
CA LEU A 11 -7.06 58.42 30.85
C LEU A 11 -6.96 56.92 31.23
N ALA A 12 -7.38 56.55 32.44
CA ALA A 12 -7.45 55.17 32.88
C ALA A 12 -8.48 54.35 32.08
N VAL A 13 -9.66 54.92 31.80
CA VAL A 13 -10.69 54.27 30.96
C VAL A 13 -10.20 54.09 29.52
N GLY A 14 -9.50 55.08 28.96
CA GLY A 14 -8.92 54.98 27.61
C GLY A 14 -7.83 53.92 27.50
N ILE A 15 -6.94 53.85 28.49
CA ILE A 15 -5.89 52.81 28.56
C ILE A 15 -6.53 51.42 28.71
N LEU A 16 -7.48 51.26 29.63
CA LEU A 16 -8.18 49.99 29.84
C LEU A 16 -8.91 49.53 28.58
N GLY A 17 -9.61 50.45 27.89
CA GLY A 17 -10.27 50.16 26.62
C GLY A 17 -9.28 49.69 25.55
N THR A 18 -8.12 50.33 25.43
CA THR A 18 -7.06 49.95 24.48
C THR A 18 -6.50 48.57 24.79
N VAL A 19 -6.25 48.25 26.06
CA VAL A 19 -5.75 46.93 26.49
C VAL A 19 -6.77 45.83 26.21
N VAL A 20 -8.06 46.05 26.53
CA VAL A 20 -9.13 45.09 26.24
C VAL A 20 -9.28 44.87 24.74
N ALA A 21 -9.25 45.94 23.94
CA ALA A 21 -9.33 45.85 22.49
C ALA A 21 -8.15 45.08 21.88
N ALA A 22 -6.91 45.38 22.32
CA ALA A 22 -5.71 44.67 21.89
C ALA A 22 -5.75 43.19 22.28
N PHE A 23 -6.20 42.87 23.50
CA PHE A 23 -6.36 41.49 23.96
C PHE A 23 -7.41 40.73 23.14
N MET A 24 -8.56 41.34 22.85
CA MET A 24 -9.58 40.73 21.99
C MET A 24 -9.03 40.51 20.57
N GLY A 25 -8.36 41.51 19.99
CA GLY A 25 -7.74 41.40 18.67
C GLY A 25 -6.73 40.25 18.59
N ALA A 26 -5.84 40.14 19.58
CA ALA A 26 -4.88 39.04 19.69
C ALA A 26 -5.59 37.69 19.81
N LYS A 27 -6.60 37.57 20.68
CA LYS A 27 -7.38 36.32 20.85
C LYS A 27 -8.06 35.89 19.55
N PHE A 28 -8.64 36.82 18.80
CA PHE A 28 -9.24 36.53 17.50
C PHE A 28 -8.19 36.13 16.46
N ALA A 29 -7.06 36.84 16.38
CA ALA A 29 -5.97 36.52 15.47
C ALA A 29 -5.39 35.12 15.72
N PHE A 30 -5.05 34.80 16.98
CA PHE A 30 -4.57 33.47 17.35
C PHE A 30 -5.62 32.38 17.13
N GLY A 31 -6.90 32.69 17.32
CA GLY A 31 -7.99 31.76 17.03
C GLY A 31 -8.10 31.44 15.53
N LEU A 32 -7.95 32.45 14.68
CA LEU A 32 -7.97 32.29 13.21
C LEU A 32 -6.73 31.53 12.72
N GLU A 33 -5.56 31.86 13.25
CA GLU A 33 -4.29 31.18 12.93
C GLU A 33 -4.36 29.70 13.28
N ARG A 34 -4.82 29.35 14.49
CA ARG A 34 -5.02 27.95 14.89
C ARG A 34 -5.99 27.19 13.97
N ARG A 35 -7.08 27.82 13.52
CA ARG A 35 -8.02 27.19 12.60
C ARG A 35 -7.37 26.94 11.24
N ARG A 36 -6.64 27.93 10.71
CA ARG A 36 -5.89 27.79 9.47
C ARG A 36 -4.84 26.68 9.57
N ASP A 37 -4.11 26.61 10.68
CA ASP A 37 -3.10 25.56 10.90
C ASP A 37 -3.75 24.17 10.98
N GLN A 38 -4.93 24.06 11.61
CA GLN A 38 -5.70 22.81 11.66
C GLN A 38 -6.23 22.39 10.28
N GLU A 39 -6.74 23.34 9.49
CA GLU A 39 -7.19 23.08 8.11
C GLU A 39 -6.03 22.64 7.23
N LEU A 40 -4.89 23.34 7.30
CA LEU A 40 -3.68 22.98 6.54
C LEU A 40 -3.12 21.61 6.94
N GLN A 41 -3.15 21.26 8.23
CA GLN A 41 -2.73 19.94 8.68
C GLN A 41 -3.68 18.87 8.13
N ARG A 42 -4.99 19.09 8.24
CA ARG A 42 -6.00 18.17 7.73
C ARG A 42 -5.91 17.95 6.22
N ASP A 43 -5.64 19.00 5.45
CA ASP A 43 -5.45 18.89 4.00
C ASP A 43 -4.20 18.06 3.66
N ARG A 44 -3.08 18.28 4.37
CA ARG A 44 -1.87 17.46 4.21
C ARG A 44 -2.12 16.01 4.56
N ASP A 45 -2.89 15.75 5.61
CA ASP A 45 -3.21 14.39 6.02
C ASP A 45 -4.10 13.68 4.98
N ALA A 46 -5.07 14.39 4.41
CA ALA A 46 -5.88 13.87 3.31
C ALA A 46 -5.05 13.55 2.06
N ASP A 47 -4.12 14.45 1.68
CA ASP A 47 -3.21 14.25 0.54
C ASP A 47 -2.28 13.04 0.77
N GLY A 48 -1.79 12.86 2.00
CA GLY A 48 -1.01 11.71 2.41
C GLY A 48 -1.79 10.42 2.28
N LEU A 49 -3.02 10.37 2.81
CA LEU A 49 -3.89 9.19 2.71
C LEU A 49 -4.20 8.84 1.26
N GLN A 50 -4.50 9.85 0.42
CA GLN A 50 -4.74 9.65 -1.00
C GLN A 50 -3.50 9.05 -1.69
N SER A 51 -2.31 9.53 -1.36
CA SER A 51 -1.05 9.00 -1.90
C SER A 51 -0.82 7.55 -1.47
N ALA A 52 -1.09 7.21 -0.21
CA ALA A 52 -1.01 5.84 0.28
C ALA A 52 -2.01 4.90 -0.42
N ILE A 53 -3.26 5.32 -0.60
CA ILE A 53 -4.28 4.58 -1.35
C ILE A 53 -3.82 4.33 -2.79
N PHE A 54 -3.27 5.35 -3.45
CA PHE A 54 -2.76 5.21 -4.80
C PHE A 54 -1.63 4.16 -4.90
N VAL A 55 -0.68 4.19 -3.96
CA VAL A 55 0.40 3.21 -3.89
C VAL A 55 -0.14 1.79 -3.66
N LEU A 56 -1.09 1.61 -2.73
CA LEU A 56 -1.75 0.33 -2.47
C LEU A 56 -2.48 -0.19 -3.72
N CYS A 57 -3.22 0.66 -4.43
CA CYS A 57 -3.89 0.29 -5.69
C CYS A 57 -2.88 -0.20 -6.74
N ARG A 58 -1.73 0.47 -6.86
CA ARG A 58 -0.66 0.08 -7.78
C ARG A 58 -0.03 -1.26 -7.39
N GLN A 59 0.25 -1.46 -6.10
CA GLN A 59 0.77 -2.73 -5.56
C GLN A 59 -0.21 -3.89 -5.77
N LEU A 60 -1.49 -3.69 -5.44
CA LEU A 60 -2.55 -4.67 -5.68
C LEU A 60 -2.67 -5.00 -7.18
N THR A 61 -2.70 -3.99 -8.05
CA THR A 61 -2.80 -4.21 -9.51
C THR A 61 -1.66 -5.06 -10.03
N LEU A 62 -0.46 -4.80 -9.55
CA LEU A 62 0.74 -5.53 -9.95
C LEU A 62 0.72 -6.98 -9.45
N ALA A 63 0.35 -7.22 -8.19
CA ALA A 63 0.23 -8.56 -7.63
C ALA A 63 -0.91 -9.36 -8.29
N ALA A 64 -2.09 -8.74 -8.47
CA ALA A 64 -3.24 -9.36 -9.10
C ALA A 64 -2.98 -9.69 -10.58
N ARG A 65 -2.26 -8.82 -11.30
CA ARG A 65 -1.85 -9.10 -12.68
C ARG A 65 -0.90 -10.31 -12.74
N MET A 66 0.06 -10.38 -11.83
CA MET A 66 0.94 -11.55 -11.73
C MET A 66 0.16 -12.82 -11.43
N GLN A 67 -0.78 -12.76 -10.49
CA GLN A 67 -1.66 -13.88 -10.16
C GLN A 67 -2.44 -14.34 -11.40
N ALA A 68 -3.19 -13.43 -12.04
CA ALA A 68 -4.09 -13.75 -13.15
C ALA A 68 -3.38 -14.13 -14.45
N GLU A 69 -2.29 -13.43 -14.83
CA GLU A 69 -1.62 -13.65 -16.12
C GLU A 69 -0.54 -14.72 -16.08
N VAL A 70 0.11 -14.94 -14.92
CA VAL A 70 1.25 -15.86 -14.80
C VAL A 70 0.90 -17.11 -14.02
N LEU A 71 0.24 -16.98 -12.86
CA LEU A 71 0.13 -18.09 -11.91
C LEU A 71 -1.15 -18.90 -12.12
N ASP A 72 -2.28 -18.24 -12.27
CA ASP A 72 -3.59 -18.87 -12.40
C ASP A 72 -3.72 -19.81 -13.61
N PRO A 73 -3.13 -19.52 -14.79
CA PRO A 73 -3.18 -20.45 -15.92
C PRO A 73 -2.59 -21.84 -15.63
N PHE A 74 -1.70 -21.95 -14.64
CA PHE A 74 -1.03 -23.19 -14.26
C PHE A 74 -1.39 -23.68 -12.84
N ARG A 75 -2.34 -23.04 -12.15
CA ARG A 75 -2.62 -23.31 -10.73
C ARG A 75 -2.97 -24.78 -10.46
N GLU A 76 -3.79 -25.35 -11.34
CA GLU A 76 -4.25 -26.75 -11.28
C GLU A 76 -3.31 -27.72 -12.01
N ASP A 77 -2.25 -27.23 -12.65
CA ASP A 77 -1.27 -28.07 -13.35
C ASP A 77 -0.36 -28.79 -12.33
N ARG A 78 -0.31 -30.12 -12.41
CA ARG A 78 0.57 -30.97 -11.58
C ARG A 78 2.07 -30.74 -11.87
N ASN A 79 2.37 -30.04 -12.95
CA ASN A 79 3.71 -29.69 -13.41
C ASN A 79 3.96 -28.18 -13.39
N ARG A 80 3.18 -27.40 -12.62
CA ARG A 80 3.33 -25.94 -12.50
C ARG A 80 4.74 -25.47 -12.16
N ASP A 81 5.51 -26.28 -11.42
CA ASP A 81 6.91 -26.01 -11.09
C ASP A 81 7.78 -25.80 -12.33
N ILE A 82 7.45 -26.52 -13.41
CA ILE A 82 8.14 -26.47 -14.71
C ILE A 82 7.38 -25.59 -15.71
N CYS A 83 6.06 -25.70 -15.76
CA CYS A 83 5.24 -25.02 -16.77
C CYS A 83 5.15 -23.49 -16.54
N VAL A 84 5.26 -23.03 -15.29
CA VAL A 84 5.22 -21.58 -15.01
C VAL A 84 6.48 -20.92 -15.59
N PRO A 85 6.33 -19.98 -16.54
CA PRO A 85 7.47 -19.35 -17.18
C PRO A 85 8.32 -18.54 -16.17
N PRO A 86 9.62 -18.34 -16.44
CA PRO A 86 10.42 -17.41 -15.66
C PRO A 86 9.88 -15.99 -15.88
N VAL A 87 9.53 -15.32 -14.78
CA VAL A 87 9.03 -13.94 -14.82
C VAL A 87 10.17 -12.97 -14.54
N SER A 88 10.17 -11.81 -15.20
CA SER A 88 11.10 -10.74 -14.86
C SER A 88 10.65 -10.02 -13.58
N GLY A 89 11.47 -10.04 -12.53
CA GLY A 89 11.19 -9.31 -11.28
C GLY A 89 11.27 -7.79 -11.41
N ARG A 90 11.79 -7.26 -12.53
CA ARG A 90 12.11 -5.82 -12.69
C ARG A 90 10.92 -4.88 -12.50
N HIS A 91 9.69 -5.34 -12.73
CA HIS A 91 8.51 -4.50 -12.62
C HIS A 91 8.00 -4.31 -11.18
N LEU A 92 8.50 -5.10 -10.22
CA LEU A 92 8.00 -5.13 -8.83
C LEU A 92 8.66 -4.10 -7.90
N VAL A 93 9.81 -3.51 -8.27
CA VAL A 93 10.68 -2.76 -7.34
C VAL A 93 10.29 -1.28 -7.18
N ASP A 94 9.57 -0.70 -8.14
CA ASP A 94 9.37 0.76 -8.22
C ASP A 94 8.13 1.29 -7.47
N VAL A 95 7.53 0.49 -6.57
CA VAL A 95 6.29 0.87 -5.86
C VAL A 95 6.50 0.82 -4.35
N ARG A 96 7.00 1.92 -3.79
CA ARG A 96 7.21 2.06 -2.35
C ARG A 96 6.27 3.08 -1.73
N VAL A 97 5.88 2.80 -0.50
CA VAL A 97 5.10 3.69 0.33
C VAL A 97 6.01 4.76 0.95
N ASP A 98 5.53 6.01 1.00
CA ASP A 98 6.15 7.05 1.80
C ASP A 98 5.69 6.94 3.27
N PHE A 99 6.58 6.43 4.12
CA PHE A 99 6.30 6.22 5.54
C PHE A 99 6.34 7.49 6.39
N GLU A 100 6.89 8.59 5.87
CA GLU A 100 6.92 9.87 6.60
C GLU A 100 5.49 10.30 6.94
N TRP A 101 4.61 10.26 5.93
CA TRP A 101 3.18 10.52 6.08
C TRP A 101 2.51 9.57 7.10
N ILE A 102 2.74 8.26 6.99
CA ILE A 102 2.10 7.26 7.88
C ILE A 102 2.44 7.56 9.35
N SER A 103 3.67 8.00 9.61
CA SER A 103 4.11 8.36 10.96
C SER A 103 3.35 9.55 11.55
N HIS A 104 2.88 10.48 10.72
CA HIS A 104 2.05 11.60 11.14
C HIS A 104 0.62 11.15 11.43
N MET A 105 0.00 10.39 10.53
CA MET A 105 -1.36 9.86 10.71
C MET A 105 -1.52 9.05 12.01
N LEU A 106 -0.50 8.26 12.36
CA LEU A 106 -0.45 7.45 13.58
C LEU A 106 -0.50 8.26 14.89
N ARG A 107 -0.10 9.54 14.86
CA ARG A 107 -0.07 10.36 16.08
C ARG A 107 -1.46 10.87 16.47
N ASP A 108 -2.28 11.15 15.48
CA ASP A 108 -3.53 11.90 15.68
C ASP A 108 -4.78 11.02 15.61
N HIS A 109 -4.66 9.78 15.11
CA HIS A 109 -5.78 8.87 14.92
C HIS A 109 -5.45 7.44 15.38
N GLU A 110 -5.94 7.03 16.55
CA GLU A 110 -5.77 5.66 17.06
C GLU A 110 -6.30 4.61 16.06
N GLU A 111 -7.40 4.92 15.37
CA GLU A 111 -7.97 4.06 14.32
C GLU A 111 -7.07 3.90 13.08
N SER A 112 -6.08 4.78 12.90
CA SER A 112 -5.13 4.72 11.78
C SER A 112 -3.98 3.73 12.04
N ALA A 113 -3.83 3.21 13.26
CA ALA A 113 -2.81 2.22 13.59
C ALA A 113 -3.01 0.90 12.85
N ALA A 114 -4.26 0.44 12.73
CA ALA A 114 -4.59 -0.76 11.97
C ALA A 114 -4.26 -0.59 10.48
N LEU A 115 -4.63 0.55 9.90
CA LEU A 115 -4.32 0.87 8.50
C LEU A 115 -2.81 0.93 8.25
N ALA A 116 -2.06 1.64 9.09
CA ALA A 116 -0.61 1.74 8.98
C ALA A 116 0.06 0.36 9.00
N PHE A 117 -0.37 -0.52 9.91
CA PHE A 117 0.13 -1.89 9.98
C PHE A 117 -0.19 -2.69 8.72
N LEU A 118 -1.40 -2.57 8.18
CA LEU A 118 -1.78 -3.22 6.91
C LEU A 118 -0.92 -2.71 5.75
N ILE A 119 -0.65 -1.41 5.66
CA ILE A 119 0.19 -0.83 4.61
C ILE A 119 1.61 -1.39 4.67
N VAL A 120 2.22 -1.43 5.87
CA VAL A 120 3.55 -2.04 6.07
C VAL A 120 3.56 -3.50 5.61
N MET A 121 2.55 -4.29 6.00
CA MET A 121 2.46 -5.68 5.58
C MET A 121 2.35 -5.87 4.06
N VAL A 122 1.68 -4.95 3.36
CA VAL A 122 1.60 -5.00 1.90
C VAL A 122 2.95 -4.64 1.28
N ASP A 123 3.64 -3.63 1.78
CA ASP A 123 4.96 -3.21 1.30
C ASP A 123 6.00 -4.34 1.48
N ASP A 124 6.08 -4.92 2.68
CA ASP A 124 6.92 -6.10 2.99
C ASP A 124 6.53 -7.31 2.13
N GLY A 125 5.23 -7.46 1.87
CA GLY A 125 4.69 -8.51 1.02
C GLY A 125 5.13 -8.38 -0.44
N ILE A 126 5.15 -7.16 -0.99
CA ILE A 126 5.63 -6.87 -2.35
C ILE A 126 7.13 -7.14 -2.45
N GLU A 127 7.92 -6.75 -1.44
CA GLU A 127 9.35 -7.09 -1.40
C GLU A 127 9.56 -8.61 -1.35
N SER A 128 8.81 -9.31 -0.49
CA SER A 128 8.85 -10.78 -0.41
C SER A 128 8.45 -11.45 -1.73
N LEU A 129 7.47 -10.88 -2.45
CA LEU A 129 7.05 -11.37 -3.76
C LEU A 129 8.17 -11.20 -4.78
N HIS A 130 8.82 -10.03 -4.80
CA HIS A 130 9.97 -9.78 -5.65
C HIS A 130 11.10 -10.78 -5.39
N ASP A 131 11.42 -11.04 -4.13
CA ASP A 131 12.48 -11.97 -3.75
C ASP A 131 12.15 -13.42 -4.12
N ALA A 132 10.89 -13.84 -4.00
CA ALA A 132 10.44 -15.16 -4.44
C ALA A 132 10.58 -15.32 -5.96
N VAL A 133 10.20 -14.29 -6.73
CA VAL A 133 10.36 -14.26 -8.19
C VAL A 133 11.82 -14.34 -8.58
N GLU A 134 12.68 -13.51 -7.99
CA GLU A 134 14.10 -13.49 -8.31
C GLU A 134 14.82 -14.77 -7.88
N THR A 135 14.45 -15.35 -6.75
CA THR A 135 15.00 -16.64 -6.28
C THR A 135 14.65 -17.76 -7.25
N ARG A 136 13.37 -17.89 -7.61
CA ARG A 136 12.92 -18.90 -8.59
C ARG A 136 13.58 -18.68 -9.95
N ARG A 137 13.63 -17.44 -10.43
CA ARG A 137 14.25 -17.08 -11.72
C ARG A 137 15.73 -17.46 -11.74
N LYS A 138 16.50 -17.05 -10.73
CA LYS A 138 17.93 -17.37 -10.63
C LYS A 138 18.15 -18.88 -10.55
N PHE A 139 17.34 -19.59 -9.78
CA PHE A 139 17.45 -21.05 -9.70
C PHE A 139 17.18 -21.69 -11.06
N HIS A 140 16.11 -21.28 -11.74
CA HIS A 140 15.79 -21.75 -13.08
C HIS A 140 16.93 -21.45 -14.08
N ASP A 141 17.43 -20.21 -14.12
CA ASP A 141 18.47 -19.76 -15.05
C ASP A 141 19.81 -20.47 -14.80
N LEU A 142 20.19 -20.69 -13.53
CA LEU A 142 21.51 -21.22 -13.16
C LEU A 142 21.57 -22.75 -13.05
N ARG A 143 20.44 -23.42 -12.76
CA ARG A 143 20.41 -24.86 -12.44
C ARG A 143 19.61 -25.68 -13.44
N ILE A 144 18.47 -25.16 -13.87
CA ILE A 144 17.51 -25.90 -14.69
C ILE A 144 17.82 -25.72 -16.17
N ARG A 145 17.88 -24.47 -16.64
CA ARG A 145 18.08 -24.13 -18.06
C ARG A 145 19.34 -24.76 -18.68
N PRO A 146 20.53 -24.73 -18.05
CA PRO A 146 21.73 -25.32 -18.65
C PRO A 146 21.58 -26.82 -18.96
N ARG A 147 20.93 -27.58 -18.06
CA ARG A 147 20.73 -29.02 -18.25
C ARG A 147 19.72 -29.34 -19.34
N LEU A 148 18.72 -28.47 -19.51
CA LEU A 148 17.75 -28.60 -20.59
C LEU A 148 18.38 -28.29 -21.94
N GLU A 149 19.22 -27.25 -22.00
CA GLU A 149 19.99 -26.90 -23.19
C GLU A 149 20.95 -28.03 -23.58
N GLU A 150 21.67 -28.62 -22.62
CA GLU A 150 22.54 -29.79 -22.84
C GLU A 150 21.77 -31.01 -23.37
N ALA A 151 20.52 -31.20 -22.92
CA ALA A 151 19.64 -32.27 -23.38
C ALA A 151 18.89 -31.95 -24.69
N GLY A 152 19.09 -30.76 -25.27
CA GLY A 152 18.39 -30.32 -26.48
C GLY A 152 16.89 -30.04 -26.28
N VAL A 153 16.45 -29.76 -25.06
CA VAL A 153 15.06 -29.43 -24.74
C VAL A 153 14.86 -27.93 -24.81
N THR A 154 14.17 -27.47 -25.86
CA THR A 154 13.88 -26.03 -26.08
C THR A 154 12.48 -25.61 -25.65
N ASP A 155 11.53 -26.56 -25.60
CA ASP A 155 10.12 -26.29 -25.29
C ASP A 155 9.66 -27.06 -24.05
N PHE A 156 8.97 -26.35 -23.17
CA PHE A 156 8.33 -26.88 -21.97
C PHE A 156 6.89 -27.22 -22.28
N THR A 157 6.61 -28.52 -22.43
CA THR A 157 5.25 -29.03 -22.53
C THR A 157 4.95 -29.95 -21.36
N GLU A 158 3.67 -30.14 -21.07
CA GLU A 158 3.23 -31.06 -20.01
C GLU A 158 3.78 -32.47 -20.22
N GLU A 159 3.81 -32.96 -21.47
CA GLU A 159 4.34 -34.30 -21.78
C GLU A 159 5.84 -34.43 -21.49
N ARG A 160 6.58 -33.32 -21.48
CA ARG A 160 8.02 -33.29 -21.21
C ARG A 160 8.35 -33.03 -19.75
N ALA A 161 7.38 -32.69 -18.90
CA ALA A 161 7.64 -32.35 -17.50
C ALA A 161 8.34 -33.49 -16.73
N GLN A 162 7.95 -34.75 -16.96
CA GLN A 162 8.64 -35.89 -16.34
C GLN A 162 10.08 -36.05 -16.83
N GLN A 163 10.33 -35.81 -18.12
CA GLN A 163 11.68 -35.82 -18.67
C GLN A 163 12.53 -34.69 -18.08
N VAL A 164 11.96 -33.49 -17.93
CA VAL A 164 12.62 -32.35 -17.27
C VAL A 164 13.00 -32.69 -15.83
N ARG A 165 12.09 -33.28 -15.04
CA ARG A 165 12.39 -33.71 -13.66
C ARG A 165 13.50 -34.76 -13.61
N PHE A 166 13.47 -35.72 -14.54
CA PHE A 166 14.53 -36.73 -14.64
C PHE A 166 15.90 -36.09 -14.96
N LEU A 167 15.95 -35.16 -15.92
CA LEU A 167 17.17 -34.45 -16.31
C LEU A 167 17.71 -33.55 -15.19
N CYS A 168 16.83 -32.90 -14.43
CA CYS A 168 17.22 -32.04 -13.31
C CYS A 168 17.61 -32.85 -12.06
N GLY A 169 17.17 -34.10 -11.95
CA GLY A 169 17.33 -34.90 -10.74
C GLY A 169 16.36 -34.48 -9.63
N ALA A 170 16.20 -35.39 -8.67
CA ALA A 170 15.17 -35.26 -7.62
C ALA A 170 15.33 -34.00 -6.76
N ALA A 171 16.55 -33.70 -6.31
CA ALA A 171 16.81 -32.57 -5.41
C ALA A 171 16.51 -31.21 -6.06
N ASP A 172 16.97 -30.98 -7.30
CA ASP A 172 16.70 -29.70 -7.97
C ASP A 172 15.22 -29.58 -8.40
N SER A 173 14.55 -30.70 -8.68
CA SER A 173 13.10 -30.71 -8.95
C SER A 173 12.29 -30.35 -7.70
N GLU A 174 12.62 -30.92 -6.54
CA GLU A 174 11.98 -30.61 -5.26
C GLU A 174 12.19 -29.14 -4.86
N MET A 175 13.40 -28.60 -5.06
CA MET A 175 13.68 -27.17 -4.83
C MET A 175 12.87 -26.26 -5.75
N LEU A 176 12.79 -26.58 -7.05
CA LEU A 176 11.99 -25.79 -8.00
C LEU A 176 10.51 -25.79 -7.63
N GLN A 177 9.99 -26.94 -7.21
CA GLN A 177 8.64 -27.07 -6.69
C GLN A 177 8.45 -26.19 -5.45
N GLY A 178 9.35 -26.27 -4.47
CA GLY A 178 9.29 -25.46 -3.26
C GLY A 178 9.29 -23.95 -3.54
N TYR A 179 10.15 -23.48 -4.45
CA TYR A 179 10.16 -22.06 -4.85
C TYR A 179 8.90 -21.64 -5.60
N THR A 180 8.33 -22.54 -6.40
CA THR A 180 7.07 -22.28 -7.10
C THR A 180 5.92 -22.20 -6.11
N ASP A 181 5.79 -23.16 -5.20
CA ASP A 181 4.74 -23.16 -4.18
C ASP A 181 4.85 -21.92 -3.25
N GLN A 182 6.07 -21.52 -2.89
CA GLN A 182 6.31 -20.28 -2.14
C GLN A 182 5.86 -19.03 -2.92
N LEU A 183 6.13 -18.98 -4.24
CA LEU A 183 5.70 -17.87 -5.10
C LEU A 183 4.18 -17.73 -5.13
N TYR A 184 3.44 -18.84 -5.31
CA TYR A 184 1.97 -18.83 -5.24
C TYR A 184 1.49 -18.33 -3.87
N ALA A 185 2.01 -18.90 -2.79
CA ALA A 185 1.58 -18.57 -1.44
C ALA A 185 1.82 -17.10 -1.06
N ILE A 186 2.95 -16.52 -1.49
CA ILE A 186 3.25 -15.11 -1.27
C ILE A 186 2.34 -14.23 -2.13
N CYS A 187 2.20 -14.53 -3.43
CA CYS A 187 1.35 -13.75 -4.33
C CYS A 187 -0.10 -13.68 -3.83
N ASP A 188 -0.69 -14.82 -3.49
CA ASP A 188 -2.07 -14.91 -2.97
C ASP A 188 -2.22 -14.11 -1.66
N ARG A 189 -1.23 -14.17 -0.78
CA ARG A 189 -1.23 -13.42 0.49
C ARG A 189 -1.17 -11.91 0.25
N VAL A 190 -0.29 -11.46 -0.64
CA VAL A 190 -0.11 -10.03 -0.95
C VAL A 190 -1.37 -9.44 -1.54
N VAL A 191 -2.02 -10.14 -2.49
CA VAL A 191 -3.30 -9.72 -3.06
C VAL A 191 -4.34 -9.54 -1.95
N ALA A 192 -4.52 -10.56 -1.10
CA ALA A 192 -5.49 -10.51 -0.01
C ALA A 192 -5.17 -9.42 1.04
N GLN A 193 -3.89 -9.19 1.34
CA GLN A 193 -3.47 -8.11 2.26
C GLN A 193 -3.74 -6.73 1.67
N ALA A 194 -3.46 -6.53 0.38
CA ALA A 194 -3.66 -5.26 -0.30
C ALA A 194 -5.15 -4.91 -0.44
N GLU A 195 -6.00 -5.90 -0.72
CA GLU A 195 -7.46 -5.74 -0.71
C GLU A 195 -7.97 -5.30 0.67
N ARG A 196 -7.49 -5.94 1.75
CA ARG A 196 -7.84 -5.55 3.13
C ARG A 196 -7.34 -4.14 3.48
N ALA A 197 -6.12 -3.80 3.08
CA ALA A 197 -5.55 -2.48 3.31
C ALA A 197 -6.37 -1.39 2.60
N LEU A 198 -6.81 -1.64 1.35
CA LEU A 198 -7.66 -0.70 0.61
C LEU A 198 -9.04 -0.54 1.24
N ALA A 199 -9.69 -1.63 1.66
CA ALA A 199 -10.97 -1.56 2.35
C ALA A 199 -10.86 -0.75 3.65
N GLU A 200 -9.78 -0.94 4.41
CA GLU A 200 -9.54 -0.19 5.64
C GLU A 200 -9.20 1.29 5.35
N ALA A 201 -8.44 1.57 4.29
CA ALA A 201 -8.13 2.93 3.88
C ALA A 201 -9.41 3.69 3.48
N GLN A 202 -10.33 3.04 2.79
CA GLN A 202 -11.66 3.60 2.48
C GLN A 202 -12.44 3.91 3.76
N ARG A 203 -12.49 2.98 4.72
CA ARG A 203 -13.16 3.19 6.00
C ARG A 203 -12.58 4.40 6.76
N VAL A 204 -11.25 4.45 6.91
CA VAL A 204 -10.55 5.55 7.59
C VAL A 204 -10.76 6.87 6.85
N SER A 205 -10.71 6.88 5.52
CA SER A 205 -10.93 8.08 4.71
C SER A 205 -12.30 8.70 4.94
N ALA A 206 -13.36 7.88 5.00
CA ALA A 206 -14.73 8.32 5.20
C ALA A 206 -14.97 8.90 6.61
N GLN A 207 -14.29 8.35 7.62
CA GLN A 207 -14.45 8.76 9.02
C GLN A 207 -13.59 9.96 9.38
N ALA A 208 -12.31 9.96 8.99
CA ALA A 208 -11.36 11.02 9.33
C ALA A 208 -11.54 12.27 8.45
N PHE A 209 -11.98 12.11 7.20
CA PHE A 209 -12.10 13.19 6.22
C PHE A 209 -13.49 13.28 5.58
N PRO A 210 -14.57 13.46 6.37
CA PRO A 210 -15.91 13.59 5.81
C PRO A 210 -15.99 14.79 4.87
N GLY A 211 -16.56 14.57 3.67
CA GLY A 211 -16.69 15.57 2.62
C GLY A 211 -15.46 15.74 1.71
N TYR A 212 -14.34 15.05 2.01
CA TYR A 212 -13.19 15.04 1.13
C TYR A 212 -13.44 14.06 -0.04
N ALA A 213 -13.32 14.55 -1.27
CA ALA A 213 -13.55 13.75 -2.47
C ALA A 213 -12.23 13.07 -2.89
N PHE A 214 -11.95 11.91 -2.31
CA PHE A 214 -10.81 11.10 -2.73
C PHE A 214 -10.99 10.64 -4.18
N LYS A 215 -10.02 10.96 -5.02
CA LYS A 215 -10.05 10.61 -6.45
C LYS A 215 -9.26 9.33 -6.67
N PHE A 216 -9.90 8.19 -6.49
CA PHE A 216 -9.33 6.91 -6.94
C PHE A 216 -10.38 6.13 -7.72
N VAL A 217 -9.93 5.52 -8.81
CA VAL A 217 -10.72 4.58 -9.61
C VAL A 217 -10.13 3.22 -9.31
N LEU A 218 -10.87 2.38 -8.60
CA LEU A 218 -10.51 0.97 -8.51
C LEU A 218 -10.66 0.36 -9.91
N PRO A 219 -9.74 -0.51 -10.33
CA PRO A 219 -9.90 -1.23 -11.58
C PRO A 219 -11.20 -2.06 -11.58
N GLU A 220 -11.90 -2.13 -12.71
CA GLU A 220 -13.19 -2.84 -12.82
C GLU A 220 -13.14 -4.30 -12.33
N TRP A 221 -12.00 -4.98 -12.49
CA TRP A 221 -11.82 -6.35 -12.01
C TRP A 221 -11.88 -6.49 -10.49
N ALA A 222 -11.59 -5.42 -9.72
CA ALA A 222 -11.77 -5.41 -8.27
C ALA A 222 -13.26 -5.49 -7.86
N HIS A 223 -14.18 -5.13 -8.77
CA HIS A 223 -15.62 -5.24 -8.55
C HIS A 223 -16.21 -6.61 -8.97
N HIS A 224 -15.40 -7.51 -9.54
CA HIS A 224 -15.88 -8.76 -10.15
C HIS A 224 -15.35 -10.05 -9.50
N GLN A 225 -14.64 -9.99 -8.38
CA GLN A 225 -14.39 -11.19 -7.59
C GLN A 225 -15.70 -11.63 -6.89
N PRO A 226 -16.29 -12.80 -7.25
CA PRO A 226 -17.64 -13.16 -6.81
C PRO A 226 -17.78 -13.57 -5.34
N ASP A 227 -16.72 -13.57 -4.53
CA ASP A 227 -16.80 -14.16 -3.17
C ASP A 227 -15.87 -13.55 -2.11
N THR A 228 -15.14 -12.46 -2.38
CA THR A 228 -14.29 -11.82 -1.35
C THR A 228 -15.04 -10.89 -0.38
N GLY A 229 -16.37 -10.76 -0.51
CA GLY A 229 -17.21 -10.03 0.46
C GLY A 229 -16.99 -8.51 0.51
N ILE A 230 -16.07 -7.96 -0.29
CA ILE A 230 -15.76 -6.52 -0.36
C ILE A 230 -16.81 -5.79 -1.21
N ALA A 231 -17.24 -6.38 -2.33
CA ALA A 231 -18.25 -5.77 -3.22
C ALA A 231 -19.64 -5.62 -2.57
N ALA A 232 -19.95 -6.40 -1.52
CA ALA A 232 -21.26 -6.36 -0.84
C ALA A 232 -21.36 -5.26 0.24
N ARG A 233 -20.30 -4.48 0.49
CA ARG A 233 -20.25 -3.42 1.51
C ARG A 233 -19.93 -2.03 0.95
N LEU A 234 -19.84 -1.89 -0.38
CA LEU A 234 -19.88 -0.60 -1.09
C LEU A 234 -21.33 -0.12 -1.24
#